data_AF-A0A561B999-F1
#
_entry.id   AF-A0A561B999-F1
#
_cell.length_a   1.000
_cell.length_b   1.000
_cell.length_c   1.000
_cell.angle_alpha   90.00
_cell.angle_beta   90.00
_cell.angle_gamma   90.00
#
_symmetry.space_group_name_H-M   'P 1'
#
loop_
_entity.id
_entity.type
_entity.pdbx_description
1 polymer ?
#
loop_
_entity_poly.entity_id
_entity_poly.type
_entity_poly.pdbx_seq_one_letter_code
_entity_poly.pdbx_strand_id
1 'polypeptide(L)' 'MTETLGSTGEFGLIAAVTRGLSKSEDVLVGPGDDAAVVAVPDGRMVITTDLLVEGRHFRQDWSSA' A
#
# COMPACT_ATOMS: atom_id res chain seq x y z
N MET A 1 -26.00 -11.53 -4.45
CA MET A 1 -25.03 -10.96 -5.41
C MET A 1 -23.66 -11.15 -4.82
N THR A 2 -22.71 -11.74 -5.55
CA THR A 2 -21.34 -11.91 -5.06
C THR A 2 -20.62 -10.58 -5.06
N GLU A 3 -19.93 -10.24 -3.98
CA GLU A 3 -19.12 -9.02 -3.91
C GLU A 3 -17.91 -9.15 -4.84
N THR A 4 -17.60 -8.09 -5.58
CA THR A 4 -16.44 -7.99 -6.48
C THR A 4 -15.52 -6.87 -6.02
N LEU A 5 -14.23 -6.94 -6.37
CA LEU A 5 -13.29 -5.84 -6.09
C LEU A 5 -13.79 -4.50 -6.66
N GLY A 6 -14.41 -4.52 -7.85
CA GLY A 6 -14.96 -3.33 -8.47
C GLY A 6 -16.12 -2.70 -7.67
N SER A 7 -16.95 -3.52 -7.01
CA SER A 7 -18.03 -3.02 -6.15
C SER A 7 -17.54 -2.58 -4.76
N THR A 8 -16.47 -3.19 -4.23
CA THR A 8 -15.88 -2.84 -2.93
C THR A 8 -15.07 -1.54 -2.98
N GLY A 9 -14.37 -1.31 -4.10
CA GLY A 9 -13.48 -0.16 -4.27
C GLY A 9 -12.19 -0.25 -3.43
N GLU A 10 -11.27 0.67 -3.68
CA GLU A 10 -9.93 0.67 -3.11
C GLU A 10 -9.94 0.80 -1.57
N PHE A 11 -10.58 1.84 -1.04
CA PHE A 11 -10.61 2.07 0.41
C PHE A 11 -11.32 0.94 1.16
N GLY A 12 -12.35 0.34 0.57
CA GLY A 12 -13.03 -0.82 1.13
C GLY A 12 -12.11 -2.04 1.21
N LEU A 13 -11.32 -2.28 0.16
CA LEU A 13 -10.32 -3.34 0.12
C LEU A 13 -9.19 -3.10 1.14
N ILE A 14 -8.65 -1.88 1.22
CA ILE A 14 -7.63 -1.51 2.22
C ILE A 14 -8.17 -1.79 3.62
N ALA A 15 -9.39 -1.33 3.93
CA ALA A 15 -10.03 -1.57 5.21
C ALA A 15 -10.31 -3.06 5.49
N ALA A 16 -10.56 -3.87 4.47
CA ALA A 16 -10.75 -5.32 4.64
C ALA A 16 -9.42 -6.03 4.94
N VAL A 17 -8.36 -5.72 4.19
CA VAL A 17 -7.03 -6.32 4.36
C VAL A 17 -6.41 -5.93 5.69
N THR A 18 -6.44 -4.64 6.03
CA THR A 18 -5.75 -4.11 7.23
C THR A 18 -6.43 -4.51 8.54
N ARG A 19 -7.74 -4.79 8.52
CA ARG A 19 -8.52 -5.20 9.70
C ARG A 19 -8.03 -6.49 10.34
N GLY A 20 -7.47 -7.41 9.54
CA GLY A 20 -6.99 -8.71 10.01
C GLY A 20 -5.53 -8.73 10.47
N LEU A 21 -4.79 -7.62 10.30
CA LEU A 21 -3.36 -7.58 10.62
C LEU A 21 -3.14 -7.47 12.13
N SER A 22 -2.20 -8.26 12.66
CA SER A 22 -1.73 -8.11 14.03
C SER A 22 -0.97 -6.79 14.17
N LYS A 23 -1.18 -6.11 15.29
CA LYS A 23 -0.39 -4.93 15.67
C LYS A 23 0.89 -5.41 16.34
N SER A 24 2.04 -5.05 15.79
CA SER A 24 3.34 -5.19 16.46
C SER A 24 3.72 -3.87 17.12
N GLU A 25 4.35 -3.93 18.30
CA GLU A 25 4.89 -2.75 18.98
C GLU A 25 6.01 -2.06 18.17
N ASP A 26 6.67 -2.82 17.29
CA ASP A 26 7.71 -2.28 16.41
C ASP A 26 7.13 -1.43 15.27
N VAL A 27 5.83 -1.52 14.98
CA VAL A 27 5.17 -0.71 13.94
C VAL A 27 4.69 0.59 14.56
N LEU A 28 5.51 1.64 14.43
CA LEU A 28 5.26 2.97 15.01
C LEU A 28 4.19 3.74 14.24
N VAL A 29 4.16 3.58 12.91
CA VAL A 29 3.11 4.09 12.02
C VAL A 29 2.67 2.94 11.12
N GLY A 30 1.39 2.57 11.24
CA GLY A 30 0.77 1.47 10.49
C GLY A 30 0.02 1.95 9.24
N PRO A 31 -0.87 1.11 8.67
CA PRO A 31 -1.64 1.46 7.48
C PRO A 31 -2.51 2.71 7.67
N GLY A 32 -2.61 3.55 6.64
CA GLY A 32 -3.42 4.77 6.63
C GLY A 32 -2.63 6.07 6.47
N ASP A 33 -1.30 5.98 6.44
CA ASP A 33 -0.36 7.05 6.10
C ASP A 33 0.40 6.70 4.80
N ASP A 34 1.26 7.60 4.30
CA ASP A 34 1.99 7.45 3.03
C ASP A 34 3.09 6.36 3.07
N ALA A 35 3.53 6.00 4.28
CA ALA A 35 4.54 4.99 4.52
C ALA A 35 4.39 4.37 5.91
N ALA A 36 4.84 3.13 6.07
CA ALA A 36 5.00 2.52 7.38
C ALA A 36 6.29 3.03 8.04
N VAL A 37 6.26 3.23 9.35
CA VAL A 37 7.46 3.50 10.16
C VAL A 37 7.66 2.35 11.13
N VAL A 38 8.82 1.70 11.05
CA VAL A 38 9.16 0.53 11.86
C VAL A 38 10.39 0.83 12.73
N ALA A 39 10.31 0.48 14.01
CA ALA A 39 11.44 0.53 14.92
C ALA A 39 12.47 -0.54 14.54
N VAL A 40 13.74 -0.14 14.49
CA VAL A 40 14.88 -1.04 14.29
C VAL A 40 15.91 -0.77 15.40
N PRO A 41 16.81 -1.71 15.74
CA PRO A 41 17.68 -1.58 16.92
C PRO A 41 18.46 -0.27 17.04
N ASP A 42 18.80 0.34 15.90
CA ASP A 42 19.59 1.57 15.78
C ASP A 42 18.79 2.78 15.30
N GLY A 43 17.47 2.69 15.16
CA GLY A 43 16.64 3.81 14.73
C GLY A 43 15.26 3.45 14.21
N ARG A 44 14.91 4.04 13.06
CA ARG A 44 13.61 3.87 12.41
C ARG A 44 13.80 3.67 10.92
N MET A 45 13.04 2.75 10.35
CA MET A 45 12.95 2.54 8.91
C MET A 45 11.60 3.07 8.41
N VAL A 46 11.64 3.84 7.32
CA VAL A 46 10.44 4.28 6.60
C VAL A 46 10.30 3.41 5.36
N ILE A 47 9.16 2.73 5.22
CA ILE A 47 8.93 1.74 4.16
C ILE A 47 7.65 2.11 3.41
N THR A 48 7.78 2.27 2.10
CA THR A 48 6.63 2.44 1.20
C THR A 48 6.86 1.63 -0.07
N THR A 49 5.78 1.40 -0.82
CA THR A 49 5.83 0.72 -2.10
C THR A 49 4.74 1.27 -3.00
N ASP A 50 5.09 1.48 -4.26
CA ASP A 50 4.20 1.93 -5.32
C ASP A 50 4.40 1.07 -6.55
N LEU A 51 3.38 1.05 -7.42
CA LEU A 51 3.42 0.34 -8.67
C LEU A 51 3.03 1.25 -9.83
N LEU A 52 3.63 1.00 -10.99
CA LEU A 52 3.27 1.63 -12.25
C LEU A 52 2.73 0.56 -13.19
N VAL A 53 1.61 0.89 -13.84
CA VAL A 53 0.89 0.01 -14.77
C VAL A 53 0.84 0.70 -16.12
N GLU A 54 1.24 -0.02 -17.16
CA GLU A 54 1.17 0.46 -18.53
C GLU A 54 -0.29 0.77 -18.93
N GLY A 55 -0.49 1.86 -19.67
CA GLY A 55 -1.81 2.35 -20.08
C GLY A 55 -2.60 3.07 -18.97
N ARG A 56 -2.05 3.15 -17.75
CA ARG A 56 -2.62 3.92 -16.62
C ARG A 56 -1.65 4.97 -16.11
N HIS A 57 -0.44 4.53 -15.76
CA HIS A 57 0.59 5.35 -15.14
C HIS A 57 1.68 5.72 -16.15
N PHE A 58 1.98 4.83 -17.10
CA PHE A 58 2.93 5.09 -18.18
C PHE A 58 2.51 4.47 -19.51
N ARG A 59 3.16 4.88 -20.61
CA ARG A 59 3.16 4.14 -21.89
C ARG A 59 4.59 3.96 -22.37
N GLN A 60 4.87 2.83 -23.02
CA GLN A 60 6.20 2.55 -23.54
C GLN A 60 6.63 3.53 -24.65
N ASP A 61 5.68 4.06 -25.42
CA ASP A 61 5.96 4.99 -26.51
C ASP A 61 6.14 6.45 -26.06
N TRP A 62 6.09 6.73 -24.76
CA TRP A 62 6.40 8.05 -24.22
C TRP A 62 7.89 8.37 -24.23
N SER A 63 8.75 7.36 -24.23
CA SER A 63 10.20 7.53 -24.27
C SER A 63 10.82 6.53 -25.24
N SER A 64 11.66 7.03 -26.14
CA SER A 64 12.49 6.21 -27.03
C SER A 64 13.95 6.12 -26.56
N ALA A 65 14.24 6.57 -25.34
CA ALA A 65 15.57 6.56 -24.74
C ALA A 65 16.10 5.14 -24.54
#